data_AF-A0A3E0A1V1-F1
#
_entry.id   AF-A0A3E0A1V1-F1
#
_cell.length_a   1.000
_cell.length_b   1.000
_cell.length_c   1.000
_cell.angle_alpha   90.00
_cell.angle_beta   90.00
_cell.angle_gamma   90.00
#
_symmetry.space_group_name_H-M   'P 1'
#
loop_
_entity.id
_entity.type
_entity.pdbx_description
1 polymer ?
#
loop_
_entity_poly.entity_id
_entity_poly.type
_entity_poly.pdbx_seq_one_letter_code
_entity_poly.pdbx_strand_id
1 'polypeptide(L)'
;MAARVKVPPRWFVRTAWSVHRGIYRLGGGRLGLWRPRPNRWGALRLTTTGRRSGQQRSVIVGYFEDGPNLVTLAMNGWGDAEPAWWLNLLANPEARVEVKGGSRQVRARPAVDDERARLWDRWRTIDKDLDGYASLRSRETAVVILEPVAAG
;
A
#
# COMPACT_ATOMS: atom_id res chain seq x y z
N MET A 1 19.02 -28.72 -10.35
CA MET A 1 17.78 -28.87 -11.14
C MET A 1 16.84 -27.75 -10.71
N ALA A 2 16.77 -26.66 -11.48
CA ALA A 2 16.03 -25.45 -11.08
C ALA A 2 14.52 -25.68 -11.25
N ALA A 3 13.75 -25.52 -10.17
CA ALA A 3 12.30 -25.58 -10.21
C ALA A 3 11.77 -24.42 -11.08
N ARG A 4 11.19 -24.74 -12.23
CA ARG A 4 10.44 -23.78 -13.05
C ARG A 4 9.24 -23.29 -12.23
N VAL A 5 9.30 -22.06 -11.75
CA VAL A 5 8.13 -21.36 -11.22
C VAL A 5 7.10 -21.30 -12.35
N LYS A 6 5.98 -22.01 -12.18
CA LYS A 6 4.87 -21.99 -13.14
C LYS A 6 4.15 -20.65 -13.00
N VAL A 7 4.45 -19.71 -13.89
CA VAL A 7 3.73 -18.45 -13.98
C VAL A 7 2.27 -18.77 -14.37
N PRO A 8 1.26 -18.34 -13.58
CA PRO A 8 -0.13 -18.62 -13.90
C PRO A 8 -0.54 -18.05 -15.26
N PRO A 9 -1.51 -18.67 -15.97
CA PRO A 9 -1.96 -18.21 -17.28
C PRO A 9 -2.40 -16.74 -17.27
N ARG A 10 -2.09 -15.99 -18.34
CA ARG A 10 -2.35 -14.53 -18.44
C ARG A 10 -3.82 -14.14 -18.22
N TRP A 11 -4.77 -15.04 -18.47
CA TRP A 11 -6.18 -14.84 -18.17
C TRP A 11 -6.49 -14.98 -16.67
N PHE A 12 -5.82 -15.88 -15.94
CA PHE A 12 -5.96 -16.04 -14.49
C PHE A 12 -5.41 -14.84 -13.72
N VAL A 13 -4.29 -14.28 -14.19
CA VAL A 13 -3.75 -12.99 -13.67
C VAL A 13 -4.76 -11.86 -13.91
N ARG A 14 -5.46 -11.84 -15.05
CA ARG A 14 -6.51 -10.86 -15.36
C ARG A 14 -7.81 -11.05 -14.57
N THR A 15 -8.20 -12.29 -14.26
CA THR A 15 -9.42 -12.60 -13.49
C THR A 15 -9.20 -12.43 -11.98
N ALA A 16 -8.05 -12.85 -11.46
CA ALA A 16 -7.60 -12.51 -10.10
C ALA A 16 -7.39 -10.98 -9.96
N TRP A 17 -6.93 -10.32 -11.03
CA TRP A 17 -6.90 -8.86 -11.12
C TRP A 17 -8.28 -8.23 -11.01
N SER A 18 -9.33 -8.72 -11.65
CA SER A 18 -10.68 -8.11 -11.59
C SER A 18 -11.42 -8.38 -10.28
N VAL A 19 -11.23 -9.56 -9.67
CA VAL A 19 -11.88 -9.91 -8.39
C VAL A 19 -11.24 -9.17 -7.20
N HIS A 20 -9.93 -8.91 -7.22
CA HIS A 20 -9.27 -8.05 -6.22
C HIS A 20 -9.42 -6.54 -6.52
N ARG A 21 -9.50 -6.13 -7.80
CA ARG A 21 -9.72 -4.72 -8.22
C ARG A 21 -11.10 -4.16 -7.86
N GLY A 22 -12.12 -5.02 -7.75
CA GLY A 22 -13.52 -4.61 -7.54
C GLY A 22 -13.92 -4.40 -6.07
N ILE A 23 -13.41 -5.21 -5.14
CA ILE A 23 -13.86 -5.17 -3.74
C ILE A 23 -13.46 -3.85 -3.05
N TYR A 24 -12.30 -3.27 -3.36
CA TYR A 24 -11.82 -2.05 -2.71
C TYR A 24 -12.24 -0.73 -3.37
N ARG A 25 -12.77 -0.76 -4.60
CA ARG A 25 -13.25 0.44 -5.31
C ARG A 25 -14.77 0.56 -5.38
N LEU A 26 -15.51 -0.54 -5.19
CA LEU A 26 -16.98 -0.55 -5.23
C LEU A 26 -17.62 -0.75 -3.85
N GLY A 27 -16.85 -1.11 -2.82
CA GLY A 27 -17.34 -1.25 -1.45
C GLY A 27 -17.50 0.10 -0.76
N GLY A 28 -18.49 0.90 -1.19
CA GLY A 28 -18.93 2.09 -0.48
C GLY A 28 -19.08 1.79 1.02
N GLY A 29 -18.19 2.37 1.83
CA GLY A 29 -18.32 2.48 3.29
C GLY A 29 -18.32 1.21 4.16
N ARG A 30 -18.34 -0.02 3.61
CA ARG A 30 -18.69 -1.23 4.39
C ARG A 30 -17.61 -2.30 4.61
N LEU A 31 -16.40 -2.16 4.06
CA LEU A 31 -15.27 -2.98 4.50
C LEU A 31 -14.70 -2.38 5.78
N GLY A 32 -14.89 -3.08 6.91
CA GLY A 32 -14.31 -2.68 8.18
C GLY A 32 -12.79 -2.65 8.11
N LEU A 33 -12.17 -1.65 8.73
CA LEU A 33 -10.72 -1.59 8.91
C LEU A 33 -10.28 -2.65 9.94
N TRP A 34 -9.08 -3.21 9.78
CA TRP A 34 -8.51 -4.14 10.76
C TRP A 34 -7.06 -3.81 11.07
N ARG A 35 -6.64 -4.18 12.29
CA ARG A 35 -5.28 -3.97 12.77
C ARG A 35 -4.34 -5.03 12.18
N PRO A 36 -3.07 -4.68 11.91
CA PRO A 36 -2.05 -5.65 11.57
C PRO A 36 -1.81 -6.62 12.73
N ARG A 37 -1.21 -7.78 12.42
CA ARG A 37 -0.67 -8.76 13.35
C ARG A 37 0.78 -9.06 12.93
N PRO A 38 1.62 -9.70 13.77
CA PRO A 38 3.01 -9.97 13.41
C PRO A 38 3.21 -10.58 12.02
N ASN A 39 2.36 -11.53 11.61
CA ASN A 39 2.44 -12.19 10.31
C ASN A 39 1.27 -11.84 9.37
N ARG A 40 0.61 -10.69 9.56
CA ARG A 40 -0.52 -10.26 8.71
C ARG A 40 -0.63 -8.75 8.65
N TRP A 41 -0.82 -8.21 7.45
CA TRP A 41 -1.08 -6.79 7.24
C TRP A 41 -2.48 -6.35 7.73
N GLY A 42 -2.59 -5.08 8.10
CA GLY A 42 -3.83 -4.39 8.45
C GLY A 42 -4.40 -3.61 7.27
N ALA A 43 -5.67 -3.23 7.33
CA ALA A 43 -6.27 -2.31 6.36
C ALA A 43 -6.50 -0.94 6.99
N LEU A 44 -6.00 0.11 6.36
CA LEU A 44 -6.25 1.50 6.72
C LEU A 44 -6.92 2.23 5.56
N ARG A 45 -7.68 3.28 5.86
CA ARG A 45 -8.15 4.24 4.86
C ARG A 45 -7.19 5.42 4.84
N LEU A 46 -6.64 5.71 3.67
CA LEU A 46 -5.76 6.83 3.40
C LEU A 46 -6.53 7.87 2.61
N THR A 47 -6.57 9.11 3.10
CA THR A 47 -7.19 10.26 2.43
C THR A 47 -6.12 11.27 2.05
N THR A 48 -6.02 11.55 0.75
CA THR A 48 -5.01 12.42 0.11
C THR A 48 -5.67 13.57 -0.65
N THR A 49 -4.97 14.67 -0.85
CA THR A 49 -5.41 15.75 -1.74
C THR A 49 -5.04 15.43 -3.20
N GLY A 50 -6.01 15.39 -4.10
CA GLY A 50 -5.79 15.11 -5.52
C GLY A 50 -4.93 16.18 -6.18
N ARG A 51 -3.70 15.84 -6.61
CA ARG A 51 -2.72 16.81 -7.12
C ARG A 51 -3.17 17.64 -8.33
N ARG A 52 -4.14 17.14 -9.10
CA ARG A 52 -4.73 17.84 -10.26
C ARG A 52 -6.04 18.56 -9.93
N SER A 53 -6.79 18.05 -8.95
CA SER A 53 -8.16 18.47 -8.70
C SER A 53 -8.35 19.26 -7.40
N GLY A 54 -7.39 19.25 -6.48
CA GLY A 54 -7.53 19.78 -5.11
C GLY A 54 -8.51 19.02 -4.21
N GLN A 55 -9.38 18.17 -4.78
CA GLN A 55 -10.37 17.40 -4.02
C GLN A 55 -9.73 16.29 -3.16
N GLN A 56 -10.33 16.00 -2.01
CA GLN A 56 -9.97 14.86 -1.17
C GLN A 56 -10.29 13.53 -1.88
N ARG A 57 -9.36 12.58 -1.80
CA ARG A 57 -9.45 11.24 -2.42
C ARG A 57 -9.07 10.20 -1.39
N SER A 58 -9.98 9.27 -1.12
CA SER A 58 -9.77 8.19 -0.17
C SER A 58 -9.56 6.84 -0.85
N VAL A 59 -8.68 6.02 -0.29
CA VAL A 59 -8.39 4.66 -0.73
C VAL A 59 -8.14 3.78 0.50
N ILE A 60 -8.44 2.49 0.40
CA ILE A 60 -8.02 1.52 1.43
C ILE A 60 -6.71 0.86 0.96
N VAL A 61 -5.71 0.85 1.84
CA VAL A 61 -4.41 0.22 1.59
C VAL A 61 -4.03 -0.74 2.71
N GLY A 62 -3.22 -1.74 2.36
CA GLY A 62 -2.58 -2.62 3.32
C GLY A 62 -1.43 -1.90 4.04
N TYR A 63 -1.24 -2.17 5.33
CA TYR A 63 -0.14 -1.61 6.10
C TYR A 63 0.37 -2.57 7.18
N PHE A 64 1.56 -2.29 7.71
CA PHE A 64 1.98 -2.74 9.03
C PHE A 64 2.46 -1.54 9.88
N GLU A 65 2.64 -1.76 11.17
CA GLU A 65 3.15 -0.76 12.12
C GLU A 65 4.67 -0.92 12.32
N ASP A 66 5.40 0.19 12.27
CA ASP A 66 6.83 0.30 12.56
C ASP A 66 7.03 1.40 13.62
N GLY A 67 7.02 1.01 14.89
CA GLY A 67 6.91 1.97 15.99
C GLY A 67 5.65 2.83 15.85
N PRO A 68 5.76 4.18 15.83
CA PRO A 68 4.61 5.06 15.65
C PRO A 68 4.14 5.16 14.18
N ASN A 69 4.92 4.68 13.21
CA ASN A 69 4.70 4.87 11.78
C ASN A 69 3.81 3.77 11.19
N LEU A 70 3.06 4.11 10.14
CA LEU A 70 2.36 3.11 9.31
C LEU A 70 3.10 2.96 8.00
N VAL A 71 3.39 1.72 7.61
CA VAL A 71 4.16 1.42 6.40
C VAL A 71 3.29 0.71 5.40
N THR A 72 3.23 1.23 4.18
CA THR A 72 2.46 0.69 3.05
C THR A 72 3.33 0.60 1.79
N LEU A 73 2.80 0.01 0.72
CA LEU A 73 3.50 -0.15 -0.56
C LEU A 73 2.72 0.60 -1.64
N ALA A 74 3.43 1.42 -2.43
CA ALA A 74 2.87 2.11 -3.60
C ALA A 74 2.62 1.13 -4.74
N MET A 75 1.57 0.33 -4.61
CA MET A 75 1.17 -0.66 -5.61
C MET A 75 -0.32 -0.55 -5.95
N ASN A 76 -0.65 -0.86 -7.21
CA ASN A 76 -2.02 -0.96 -7.71
C ASN A 76 -2.25 -2.36 -8.32
N GLY A 77 -2.33 -3.37 -7.46
CA GLY A 77 -2.41 -4.78 -7.89
C GLY A 77 -1.19 -5.20 -8.71
N TRP A 78 -0.01 -4.67 -8.35
CA TRP A 78 1.27 -4.93 -9.04
C TRP A 78 1.30 -4.51 -10.52
N GLY A 79 0.37 -3.67 -10.96
CA GLY A 79 0.47 -3.04 -12.28
C GLY A 79 1.65 -2.06 -12.35
N ASP A 80 2.18 -1.84 -13.55
CA ASP A 80 3.30 -0.92 -13.80
C ASP A 80 3.00 0.52 -13.36
N ALA A 81 1.77 0.97 -13.58
CA ALA A 81 1.36 2.35 -13.32
C ALA A 81 1.32 2.67 -11.82
N GLU A 82 1.97 3.77 -11.43
CA GLU A 82 1.92 4.30 -10.07
C GLU A 82 0.48 4.64 -9.64
N PRO A 83 0.06 4.28 -8.42
CA PRO A 83 -1.28 4.59 -7.97
C PRO A 83 -1.47 6.10 -7.78
N ALA A 84 -2.66 6.60 -8.11
CA ALA A 84 -2.97 8.02 -8.01
C ALA A 84 -2.78 8.59 -6.60
N TRP A 85 -3.07 7.82 -5.54
CA TRP A 85 -2.85 8.25 -4.17
C TRP A 85 -1.36 8.48 -3.85
N TRP A 86 -0.46 7.67 -4.41
CA TRP A 86 0.98 7.84 -4.20
C TRP A 86 1.48 9.07 -4.94
N LEU A 87 1.03 9.24 -6.19
CA LEU A 87 1.31 10.43 -6.98
C LEU A 87 0.77 11.72 -6.34
N ASN A 88 -0.34 11.64 -5.60
CA ASN A 88 -0.86 12.74 -4.79
C ASN A 88 0.07 13.06 -3.62
N LEU A 89 0.51 12.04 -2.86
CA LEU A 89 1.42 12.22 -1.72
C LEU A 89 2.78 12.79 -2.11
N LEU A 90 3.30 12.43 -3.29
CA LEU A 90 4.52 13.04 -3.82
C LEU A 90 4.37 14.54 -4.08
N ALA A 91 3.16 15.02 -4.36
CA ALA A 91 2.88 16.44 -4.59
C ALA A 91 2.48 17.19 -3.31
N ASN A 92 1.76 16.53 -2.41
CA ASN A 92 1.41 17.03 -1.08
C ASN A 92 1.50 15.87 -0.07
N PRO A 93 2.53 15.84 0.79
CA PRO A 93 2.76 14.71 1.69
C PRO A 93 1.77 14.64 2.86
N GLU A 94 0.99 15.70 3.10
CA GLU A 94 0.02 15.74 4.20
C GLU A 94 -1.22 14.90 3.85
N ALA A 95 -1.59 14.01 4.76
CA ALA A 95 -2.71 13.11 4.59
C ALA A 95 -3.38 12.75 5.92
N ARG A 96 -4.62 12.26 5.83
CA ARG A 96 -5.33 11.68 6.97
C ARG A 96 -5.40 10.18 6.82
N VAL A 97 -5.08 9.45 7.89
CA VAL A 97 -5.30 8.01 7.96
C VAL A 97 -6.39 7.69 8.96
N GLU A 98 -7.24 6.72 8.61
CA GLU A 98 -8.15 6.05 9.53
C GLU A 98 -7.70 4.60 9.66
N VAL A 99 -7.53 4.15 10.89
CA VAL A 99 -7.22 2.77 11.25
C VAL A 99 -8.33 2.22 12.15
N LYS A 100 -8.30 0.92 12.43
CA LYS A 100 -9.25 0.35 13.39
C LYS A 100 -9.03 0.95 14.79
N GLY A 101 -9.95 1.82 15.21
CA GLY A 101 -9.97 2.44 16.52
C GLY A 101 -9.56 3.92 16.55
N GLY A 102 -9.34 4.57 15.40
CA GLY A 102 -9.09 6.00 15.38
C GLY A 102 -8.62 6.54 14.04
N SER A 103 -8.45 7.87 13.98
CA SER A 103 -7.89 8.56 12.83
C SER A 103 -6.84 9.56 13.28
N ARG A 104 -5.81 9.79 12.45
CA ARG A 104 -4.76 10.77 12.74
C ARG A 104 -4.24 11.42 11.45
N GLN A 105 -3.65 12.61 11.61
CA GLN A 105 -2.90 13.25 10.54
C GLN A 105 -1.53 12.59 10.42
N VAL A 106 -1.06 12.44 9.18
CA VAL A 106 0.24 11.88 8.87
C VAL A 106 0.92 12.69 7.78
N ARG A 107 2.24 12.64 7.79
CA ARG A 107 3.08 13.09 6.69
C ARG A 107 3.69 11.86 6.02
N ALA A 108 3.51 11.77 4.70
CA ALA A 108 4.02 10.67 3.91
C ALA A 108 5.41 10.98 3.36
N ARG A 109 6.26 9.94 3.31
CA ARG A 109 7.53 9.98 2.58
C ARG A 109 7.90 8.59 2.04
N PRO A 110 8.69 8.51 0.96
CA PRO A 110 9.29 7.23 0.59
C PRO A 110 10.34 6.82 1.63
N ALA A 111 10.40 5.52 1.93
CA ALA A 111 11.59 4.96 2.55
C ALA A 111 12.72 4.92 1.51
N VAL A 112 13.94 5.18 1.96
CA VAL A 112 15.14 5.19 1.11
C VAL A 112 16.21 4.24 1.68
N ASP A 113 17.13 3.81 0.84
CA ASP A 113 18.34 3.06 1.20
C ASP A 113 18.08 1.90 2.20
N ASP A 114 18.81 1.86 3.31
CA ASP A 114 18.72 0.80 4.32
C ASP A 114 17.35 0.72 5.00
N GLU A 115 16.70 1.87 5.19
CA GLU A 115 15.34 1.91 5.76
C GLU A 115 14.36 1.20 4.84
N ARG A 116 14.47 1.44 3.53
CA ARG A 116 13.66 0.74 2.53
C ARG A 116 13.91 -0.76 2.56
N ALA A 117 15.17 -1.19 2.59
CA ALA A 117 15.52 -2.61 2.63
C ALA A 117 14.93 -3.30 3.87
N ARG A 118 15.12 -2.71 5.06
CA ARG A 118 14.56 -3.23 6.33
C ARG A 118 13.03 -3.37 6.28
N LEU A 119 12.34 -2.36 5.76
CA LEU A 119 10.88 -2.36 5.69
C LEU A 119 10.34 -3.30 4.62
N TRP A 120 11.07 -3.46 3.51
CA TRP A 120 10.76 -4.47 2.49
C TRP A 120 10.90 -5.88 3.08
N ASP A 121 11.95 -6.14 3.84
CA ASP A 121 12.15 -7.43 4.52
C ASP A 121 11.03 -7.75 5.49
N ARG A 122 10.53 -6.72 6.19
CA ARG A 122 9.36 -6.86 7.03
C ARG A 122 8.09 -7.23 6.24
N TRP A 123 7.93 -6.70 5.02
CA TRP A 123 6.87 -7.15 4.11
C TRP A 123 7.07 -8.60 3.65
N ARG A 124 8.31 -9.04 3.38
CA ARG A 124 8.64 -10.44 3.02
C ARG A 124 8.31 -11.45 4.12
N THR A 125 8.21 -11.00 5.38
CA THR A 125 7.73 -11.88 6.46
C THR A 125 6.20 -12.06 6.44
N ILE A 126 5.46 -11.09 5.90
CA ILE A 126 3.99 -11.10 5.79
C ILE A 126 3.55 -11.79 4.50
N ASP A 127 4.20 -11.49 3.38
CA ASP A 127 3.89 -12.05 2.06
C ASP A 127 5.17 -12.63 1.45
N LYS A 128 5.18 -13.96 1.29
CA LYS A 128 6.36 -14.71 0.80
C LYS A 128 6.55 -14.58 -0.70
N ASP A 129 5.50 -14.22 -1.44
CA ASP A 129 5.54 -14.07 -2.90
C ASP A 129 5.79 -12.61 -3.34
N LEU A 130 6.03 -11.70 -2.37
CA LEU A 130 6.23 -10.27 -2.57
C LEU A 130 7.25 -9.94 -3.68
N ASP A 131 8.43 -10.55 -3.62
CA ASP A 131 9.52 -10.30 -4.59
C ASP A 131 9.12 -10.77 -6.00
N GLY A 132 8.40 -11.89 -6.08
CA GLY A 132 7.84 -12.40 -7.33
C GLY A 132 6.88 -11.41 -7.97
N TYR A 133 5.96 -10.85 -7.19
CA TYR A 133 5.05 -9.83 -7.69
C TYR A 133 5.73 -8.50 -8.02
N ALA A 134 6.70 -8.07 -7.20
CA ALA A 134 7.46 -6.85 -7.43
C ALA A 134 8.27 -6.91 -8.73
N SER A 135 8.81 -8.09 -9.06
CA SER A 135 9.57 -8.33 -10.30
C SER A 135 8.73 -8.18 -11.58
N LEU A 136 7.39 -8.23 -11.48
CA LEU A 136 6.49 -8.01 -12.62
C LEU A 136 6.42 -6.53 -13.02
N ARG A 137 6.90 -5.62 -12.16
CA ARG A 137 6.91 -4.19 -12.43
C ARG A 137 8.22 -3.78 -13.06
N SER A 138 8.12 -2.90 -14.05
CA SER A 138 9.26 -2.21 -14.67
C SER A 138 9.96 -1.22 -13.73
N ARG A 139 9.33 -0.83 -12.63
CA ARG A 139 9.83 0.17 -11.67
C ARG A 139 9.85 -0.41 -10.27
N GLU A 140 10.79 0.06 -9.48
CA GLU A 140 10.87 -0.28 -8.07
C GLU A 140 9.61 0.18 -7.34
N THR A 141 9.04 -0.72 -6.54
CA THR A 141 7.86 -0.39 -5.73
C THR A 141 8.30 0.46 -4.54
N ALA A 142 7.74 1.67 -4.44
CA ALA A 142 8.03 2.54 -3.31
C ALA A 142 7.43 1.93 -2.02
N VAL A 143 8.26 1.87 -0.98
CA VAL A 143 7.81 1.67 0.39
C VAL A 143 7.46 3.04 0.94
N VAL A 144 6.22 3.21 1.38
CA VAL A 144 5.69 4.50 1.84
C VAL A 144 5.53 4.46 3.35
N ILE A 145 6.15 5.42 4.01
CA ILE A 145 6.06 5.62 5.46
C ILE A 145 5.08 6.76 5.71
N LEU A 146 4.11 6.52 6.58
CA LEU A 146 3.11 7.47 7.03
C LEU A 146 3.40 7.80 8.50
N GLU A 147 4.11 8.91 8.72
CA GLU A 147 4.57 9.35 10.03
C GLU A 147 3.48 10.20 10.69
N PRO A 148 3.09 9.92 11.95
CA PRO A 148 2.11 10.74 12.63
C PRO A 148 2.62 12.17 12.83
N VAL A 149 1.80 13.15 12.46
CA VAL A 149 2.06 14.54 12.84
C VAL A 149 1.61 14.71 14.28
N ALA A 150 2.51 15.12 15.18
CA ALA A 150 2.16 15.39 16.56
C ALA A 150 0.99 16.39 16.61
N ALA A 151 -0.03 16.10 17.43
CA ALA A 151 -0.99 17.13 17.80
C ALA A 151 -0.20 18.15 18.63
N GLY A 152 -0.03 19.36 18.08
CA GLY A 152 0.50 20.49 18.85
C GLY A 152 -0.43 20.87 20.00
#